data_AF-X1EZX4-F1
#
_entry.id   AF-X1EZX4-F1
#
_cell.length_a   1.000
_cell.length_b   1.000
_cell.length_c   1.000
_cell.angle_alpha   90.00
_cell.angle_beta   90.00
_cell.angle_gamma   90.00
#
_symmetry.space_group_name_H-M   'P 1'
#
loop_
_entity.id
_entity.type
_entity.pdbx_description
1 polymer ?
#
loop_
_entity_poly.entity_id
_entity_poly.type
_entity_poly.pdbx_seq_one_letter_code
_entity_poly.pdbx_strand_id
1 'polypeptide(L)' 'MTTSNQGGMVMILRTRIFDLYHEKYTGLSELAQAMGVHPSQIYRVRQGMRPINEKFIIGAVKAFPGYKLDDLFYVVKR' A
#
# COMPACT_ATOMS: atom_id res chain seq x y z
N MET A 1 15.11 -20.07 34.23
CA MET A 1 15.09 -19.76 32.78
C MET A 1 13.64 -19.76 32.33
N THR A 2 12.96 -18.62 32.41
CA THR A 2 11.58 -18.46 31.94
C THR A 2 11.64 -17.62 30.68
N THR A 3 11.50 -18.27 29.53
CA THR A 3 11.29 -17.59 28.25
C THR A 3 9.92 -16.94 28.28
N SER A 4 9.89 -15.64 28.55
CA SER A 4 8.71 -14.81 28.29
C SER A 4 8.45 -14.84 26.79
N ASN A 5 7.44 -15.61 26.38
CA ASN A 5 6.82 -15.52 25.06
C ASN A 5 6.19 -14.13 24.95
N GLN A 6 6.92 -13.17 24.40
CA GLN A 6 6.35 -11.88 24.05
C GLN A 6 5.40 -12.12 22.88
N GLY A 7 4.10 -12.03 23.13
CA GLY A 7 3.08 -12.03 22.08
C GLY A 7 3.38 -10.92 21.08
N GLY A 8 4.02 -11.27 19.96
CA GLY A 8 4.45 -10.33 18.95
C GLY A 8 3.24 -9.60 18.36
N MET A 9 3.27 -8.27 18.37
CA MET A 9 2.21 -7.48 17.75
C MET A 9 2.23 -7.68 16.23
N VAL A 10 1.10 -8.06 15.66
CA VAL A 10 0.94 -8.15 14.20
C VAL A 10 0.73 -6.75 13.64
N MET A 11 1.73 -6.27 12.93
CA MET A 11 1.71 -4.98 12.23
C MET A 11 1.28 -5.18 10.78
N ILE A 12 0.34 -4.36 10.30
CA ILE A 12 -0.15 -4.39 8.91
C ILE A 12 0.23 -3.09 8.23
N LEU A 13 0.87 -3.18 7.06
CA LEU A 13 1.05 -2.05 6.17
C LEU A 13 -0.26 -1.73 5.42
N ARG A 14 -0.69 -0.48 5.49
CA ARG A 14 -1.82 0.11 4.76
C ARG A 14 -1.31 1.25 3.88
N THR A 15 -2.16 1.77 3.00
CA THR A 15 -1.79 2.81 2.05
C THR A 15 -2.83 3.91 1.97
N ARG A 16 -2.36 5.14 1.73
CA ARG A 16 -3.17 6.34 1.47
C ARG A 16 -3.32 6.64 -0.02
N ILE A 17 -2.74 5.84 -0.92
CA ILE A 17 -2.81 6.15 -2.35
C ILE A 17 -4.24 6.21 -2.89
N PHE A 18 -5.19 5.52 -2.25
CA PHE A 18 -6.60 5.55 -2.63
C PHE A 18 -7.29 6.88 -2.27
N ASP A 19 -6.72 7.65 -1.36
CA ASP A 19 -7.19 8.99 -1.02
C ASP A 19 -6.51 10.03 -1.93
N LEU A 20 -5.24 9.79 -2.29
CA LEU A 20 -4.41 10.72 -3.07
C LEU A 20 -4.61 10.64 -4.60
N TYR A 21 -5.04 9.49 -5.13
CA TYR A 21 -4.97 9.27 -6.59
C TYR A 21 -5.85 10.22 -7.40
N HIS A 22 -6.96 10.71 -6.84
CA HIS A 22 -7.90 11.57 -7.54
C HIS A 22 -7.29 12.93 -7.95
N GLU A 23 -6.20 13.35 -7.30
CA GLU A 23 -5.49 14.58 -7.64
C GLU A 23 -4.65 14.44 -8.93
N LYS A 24 -4.26 13.20 -9.28
CA LYS A 24 -3.31 12.91 -10.37
C LYS A 24 -3.89 12.02 -11.47
N TYR A 25 -4.91 11.22 -11.18
CA TYR A 25 -5.42 10.18 -12.06
C TYR A 25 -6.94 10.17 -12.07
N THR A 26 -7.51 9.92 -13.24
CA THR A 26 -8.95 9.87 -13.50
C THR A 26 -9.62 8.63 -12.91
N GLY A 27 -8.85 7.57 -12.60
CA GLY A 27 -9.39 6.31 -12.10
C GLY A 27 -8.34 5.28 -11.67
N LEU A 28 -8.83 4.17 -11.11
CA LEU A 28 -7.96 3.08 -10.62
C LEU A 28 -7.21 2.34 -11.74
N SER A 29 -7.76 2.30 -12.95
CA SER A 29 -7.08 1.70 -14.11
C SER A 29 -5.86 2.53 -14.52
N GLU A 30 -5.99 3.85 -14.54
CA GLU A 30 -4.88 4.76 -14.84
C GLU A 30 -3.83 4.75 -13.72
N LEU A 31 -4.27 4.73 -12.46
CA LEU A 31 -3.36 4.52 -11.31
C LEU A 31 -2.58 3.20 -11.45
N ALA A 32 -3.25 2.10 -11.83
CA ALA A 32 -2.58 0.81 -12.03
C ALA A 32 -1.50 0.88 -13.11
N GLN A 33 -1.80 1.57 -14.22
CA GLN A 33 -0.87 1.79 -15.32
C GLN A 33 0.34 2.61 -14.86
N ALA A 34 0.13 3.72 -14.15
CA ALA A 34 1.20 4.55 -13.62
C ALA A 34 2.08 3.79 -12.60
N MET A 35 1.48 2.93 -11.80
CA MET A 35 2.19 2.07 -10.85
C MET A 35 2.91 0.88 -11.52
N GLY A 36 2.64 0.58 -12.79
CA GLY A 36 3.19 -0.60 -13.47
C GLY A 36 2.71 -1.92 -12.86
N VAL A 37 1.48 -1.96 -12.35
CA VAL A 37 0.84 -3.16 -11.78
C VAL A 37 -0.43 -3.52 -12.53
N HIS A 38 -0.85 -4.78 -12.41
CA HIS A 38 -2.11 -5.21 -13.01
C HIS A 38 -3.30 -4.59 -12.24
N PRO A 39 -4.37 -4.10 -12.91
CA PRO A 39 -5.51 -3.47 -12.23
C PRO A 39 -6.12 -4.32 -11.11
N SER A 40 -6.20 -5.65 -11.29
CA SER A 40 -6.71 -6.55 -10.25
C SER A 40 -5.91 -6.50 -8.94
N GLN A 41 -4.61 -6.15 -8.98
CA GLN A 41 -3.80 -5.97 -7.78
C GLN A 41 -4.27 -4.75 -6.98
N ILE A 42 -4.59 -3.64 -7.67
CA ILE A 42 -5.13 -2.41 -7.06
C ILE A 42 -6.44 -2.73 -6.32
N TYR A 43 -7.39 -3.39 -7.00
CA TYR A 43 -8.68 -3.74 -6.40
C TYR A 43 -8.53 -4.67 -5.20
N ARG A 44 -7.68 -5.70 -5.29
CA ARG A 44 -7.47 -6.66 -4.19
C ARG A 44 -6.81 -6.02 -2.96
N VAL A 45 -5.89 -5.08 -3.15
CA VAL A 45 -5.31 -4.32 -2.04
C VAL A 45 -6.35 -3.38 -1.43
N ARG A 46 -7.13 -2.67 -2.26
CA ARG A 46 -8.21 -1.78 -1.80
C ARG A 46 -9.25 -2.52 -0.95
N GLN A 47 -9.64 -3.72 -1.37
CA GLN A 47 -10.61 -4.57 -0.67
C GLN A 47 -10.02 -5.31 0.54
N GLY A 48 -8.71 -5.21 0.79
CA GLY A 48 -8.04 -5.94 1.86
C GLY A 48 -7.87 -7.45 1.60
N MET A 49 -8.12 -7.92 0.37
CA MET A 49 -7.96 -9.33 -0.02
C MET A 49 -6.48 -9.72 -0.18
N ARG A 50 -5.60 -8.76 -0.42
CA ARG A 50 -4.14 -8.98 -0.51
C ARG A 50 -3.40 -7.94 0.32
N PRO A 51 -2.35 -8.35 1.06
CA PRO A 51 -1.46 -7.39 1.70
C PRO A 51 -0.67 -6.62 0.64
N ILE A 52 -0.17 -5.45 1.04
CA ILE A 52 0.76 -4.65 0.25
C ILE A 52 2.09 -5.40 0.17
N ASN A 53 2.61 -5.56 -1.05
CA ASN A 53 3.89 -6.19 -1.31
C ASN A 53 4.90 -5.19 -1.89
N GLU A 54 6.15 -5.61 -2.00
CA GLU A 54 7.24 -4.80 -2.54
C GLU A 54 6.91 -4.20 -3.92
N LYS A 55 6.37 -4.99 -4.85
CA LYS A 55 5.99 -4.51 -6.19
C LYS A 55 4.96 -3.37 -6.12
N PHE A 56 4.01 -3.46 -5.20
CA PHE A 56 3.03 -2.41 -4.97
C PHE A 56 3.69 -1.14 -4.41
N ILE A 57 4.62 -1.28 -3.48
CA ILE A 57 5.37 -0.15 -2.90
C ILE A 57 6.19 0.56 -3.98
N ILE A 58 6.98 -0.19 -4.75
CA ILE A 58 7.77 0.37 -5.85
C ILE A 58 6.88 1.09 -6.86
N GLY A 59 5.75 0.48 -7.23
CA GLY A 59 4.78 1.07 -8.14
C GLY A 59 4.20 2.38 -7.61
N ALA A 60 3.80 2.42 -6.34
CA ALA A 60 3.26 3.62 -5.71
C ALA A 60 4.30 4.75 -5.68
N VAL A 61 5.54 4.47 -5.28
CA VAL A 61 6.61 5.48 -5.25
C VAL A 61 6.89 6.04 -6.65
N LYS A 62 6.80 5.22 -7.71
CA LYS A 62 6.91 5.68 -9.10
C LYS A 62 5.74 6.55 -9.55
N ALA A 63 4.51 6.16 -9.17
CA ALA A 63 3.29 6.90 -9.54
C ALA A 63 3.15 8.23 -8.78
N PHE A 64 3.69 8.33 -7.56
CA PHE A 64 3.60 9.53 -6.74
C PHE A 64 4.97 10.16 -6.52
N PRO A 65 5.62 10.71 -7.58
CA PRO A 65 6.88 11.42 -7.41
C PRO A 65 6.67 12.65 -6.50
N GLY A 66 7.62 12.89 -5.61
CA GLY A 66 7.58 13.97 -4.62
C GLY A 66 6.94 13.63 -3.29
N TYR A 67 6.25 12.49 -3.18
CA TYR A 67 5.73 11.99 -1.90
C TYR A 67 6.78 11.11 -1.21
N LYS A 68 6.90 11.23 0.11
CA LYS A 68 7.72 10.33 0.92
C LYS A 68 6.98 9.02 1.18
N LEU A 69 7.71 8.00 1.61
CA LEU A 69 7.13 6.68 1.84
C LEU A 69 6.03 6.70 2.91
N ASP A 70 6.19 7.51 3.95
CA ASP A 70 5.25 7.73 5.05
C ASP A 70 4.04 8.60 4.67
N ASP A 71 4.14 9.36 3.57
CA ASP A 71 2.97 10.01 2.97
C ASP A 71 2.07 8.97 2.28
N LEU A 72 2.67 7.92 1.68
CA LEU A 72 1.97 6.92 0.87
C LEU A 72 1.51 5.70 1.68
N PHE A 73 2.23 5.34 2.74
CA PHE A 73 2.02 4.13 3.51
C PHE A 73 2.06 4.40 5.01
N TYR A 74 1.30 3.62 5.76
CA TYR A 74 1.26 3.69 7.21
C TYR A 74 1.06 2.30 7.79
N VAL A 75 1.50 2.12 9.03
CA VAL A 75 1.38 0.85 9.73
C VAL A 75 0.25 0.95 10.75
N VAL A 76 -0.59 -0.08 10.81
CA VAL A 76 -1.63 -0.23 11.83
C VAL A 76 -1.43 -1.52 12.61
N LYS A 77 -1.95 -1.53 13.82
CA LYS A 77 -2.07 -2.75 14.61
C LYS A 77 -3.26 -3.57 14.09
N ARG A 78 -3.07 -4.89 13.96
CA ARG A 78 -4.17 -5.82 13.67
C ARG A 78 -4.95 -6.17 14.92
#